data_AF-A0A822GBL2-F1
#
_entry.id   AF-A0A822GBL2-F1
#
_cell.length_a   1.000
_cell.length_b   1.000
_cell.length_c   1.000
_cell.angle_alpha   90.00
_cell.angle_beta   90.00
_cell.angle_gamma   90.00
#
_symmetry.space_group_name_H-M   'P 1'
#
loop_
_entity.id
_entity.type
_entity.pdbx_description
1 polymer ?
#
loop_
_entity_poly.entity_id
_entity_poly.type
_entity_poly.pdbx_seq_one_letter_code
_entity_poly.pdbx_strand_id
1 'polypeptide(L)' 'MFFIIYLGSCVHKFTLDGIYDQRFGSAKTADFPEALSSPRGITVFPDTQQLLVADSHNDRLVVFDQNGQFQQLITNGIEY' A
#
# COMPACT_ATOMS: atom_id res chain seq x y z
N MET A 1 -14.47 -2.71 -5.87
CA MET A 1 -13.41 -3.21 -4.98
C MET A 1 -12.95 -2.04 -4.16
N PHE A 2 -12.71 -2.22 -2.87
CA PHE A 2 -12.19 -1.14 -2.03
C PHE A 2 -11.06 -1.65 -1.14
N PHE A 3 -10.13 -0.75 -0.83
CA PHE A 3 -8.96 -1.04 -0.04
C PHE A 3 -9.01 -0.21 1.24
N ILE A 4 -8.64 -0.84 2.36
CA ILE A 4 -8.67 -0.22 3.67
C ILE A 4 -7.31 -0.43 4.32
N ILE A 5 -6.76 0.63 4.90
CA ILE A 5 -5.60 0.54 5.78
C ILE A 5 -6.07 0.16 7.18
N TYR A 6 -5.57 -0.93 7.74
CA TYR A 6 -5.96 -1.40 9.07
C TYR A 6 -4.72 -1.67 9.92
N LEU A 7 -4.62 -0.94 11.05
CA LEU A 7 -3.57 -1.05 12.07
C LEU A 7 -2.15 -1.18 11.50
N GLY A 8 -1.60 -0.04 11.10
CA GLY A 8 -0.16 0.24 11.19
C GLY A 8 0.75 -0.34 10.11
N SER A 9 0.42 -1.43 9.42
CA SER A 9 1.38 -2.01 8.45
C SER A 9 0.76 -2.72 7.25
N CYS A 10 -0.56 -2.73 7.12
CA CYS A 10 -1.22 -3.57 6.14
C CYS A 10 -2.40 -2.89 5.45
N VAL A 11 -2.56 -3.26 4.19
CA VAL A 11 -3.70 -2.90 3.35
C VAL A 11 -4.55 -4.14 3.15
N HIS A 12 -5.86 -4.00 3.41
CA HIS A 12 -6.85 -5.04 3.24
C HIS A 12 -7.70 -4.73 2.02
N LYS A 13 -7.96 -5.73 1.19
CA LYS A 13 -8.78 -5.65 -0.01
C LYS A 13 -10.12 -6.31 0.25
N PHE A 14 -11.18 -5.66 -0.21
CA PHE A 14 -12.55 -6.14 -0.13
C PHE A 14 -13.24 -6.05 -1.49
N THR A 15 -14.18 -6.96 -1.72
CA THR A 15 -15.11 -6.90 -2.85
C THR A 15 -16.08 -5.73 -2.67
N LEU A 16 -16.82 -5.35 -3.73
CA LEU A 16 -17.86 -4.31 -3.62
C LEU A 16 -18.96 -4.67 -2.61
N ASP A 17 -19.20 -5.97 -2.43
CA ASP A 17 -20.20 -6.51 -1.51
C ASP A 17 -19.68 -6.55 -0.06
N GLY A 18 -18.48 -6.04 0.21
CA GLY A 18 -17.86 -6.00 1.53
C GLY A 18 -17.26 -7.32 2.00
N ILE A 19 -17.07 -8.28 1.09
CA ILE A 19 -16.43 -9.55 1.40
C ILE A 19 -14.91 -9.33 1.43
N TYR A 20 -14.25 -9.82 2.49
CA TYR A 20 -12.80 -9.79 2.59
C TYR A 20 -12.16 -10.68 1.52
N ASP A 21 -11.19 -10.14 0.79
CA ASP A 21 -10.49 -10.85 -0.29
C ASP A 21 -9.06 -11.22 0.15
N GLN A 22 -8.24 -10.21 0.46
CA GLN A 22 -6.82 -10.42 0.80
C GLN A 22 -6.23 -9.28 1.63
N ARG A 23 -5.02 -9.52 2.14
CA ARG A 23 -4.19 -8.55 2.86
C ARG A 23 -2.78 -8.57 2.28
N PHE A 24 -2.18 -7.38 2.17
CA PHE A 24 -0.77 -7.21 1.82
C PHE A 24 -0.14 -6.07 2.64
N GLY A 25 1.19 -5.95 2.57
CA GLY A 25 1.97 -5.18 3.54
C GLY A 25 2.28 -5.99 4.79
N SER A 26 3.44 -5.75 5.39
CA SER A 26 3.87 -6.41 6.62
C SER A 26 4.72 -5.46 7.46
N ALA A 27 4.76 -5.68 8.78
CA ALA A 27 5.67 -5.01 9.71
C ALA A 27 7.12 -5.53 9.61
N LYS A 28 7.55 -5.95 8.42
CA LYS A 28 8.95 -6.28 8.14
C LYS A 28 9.75 -4.97 8.04
N THR A 29 11.08 -5.07 8.12
CA THR A 29 11.97 -3.91 8.09
C THR A 29 11.76 -3.09 6.81
N ALA A 30 11.93 -1.76 6.92
CA ALA A 30 11.74 -0.79 5.83
C ALA A 30 12.58 -1.08 4.57
N ASP A 31 13.59 -1.95 4.70
CA ASP A 31 14.48 -2.39 3.63
C ASP A 31 13.75 -3.03 2.44
N PHE A 32 12.55 -3.59 2.68
CA PHE A 32 11.75 -4.21 1.62
C PHE A 32 10.66 -3.25 1.12
N PRO A 33 10.53 -3.01 -0.19
CA PRO A 33 9.52 -2.11 -0.73
C PRO A 33 8.08 -2.64 -0.55
N GLU A 34 7.90 -3.96 -0.41
CA GLU A 34 6.64 -4.58 -0.02
C GLU A 34 6.28 -4.45 1.47
N ALA A 35 7.20 -4.01 2.33
CA ALA A 35 6.89 -3.70 3.73
C ALA A 35 6.23 -2.32 3.83
N LEU A 36 5.21 -2.17 4.67
CA LEU A 36 4.55 -0.88 4.89
C LEU A 36 4.64 -0.55 6.37
N SER A 37 4.94 0.71 6.67
CA SER A 37 5.08 1.23 8.01
C SER A 37 4.24 2.50 8.19
N SER A 38 3.19 2.36 8.98
CA SER A 38 2.15 3.36 9.23
C SER A 38 1.63 4.02 7.95
N PRO A 39 1.15 3.26 6.94
CA PRO A 39 0.57 3.87 5.76
C PRO A 39 -0.69 4.66 6.14
N ARG A 40 -0.76 5.93 5.73
CA ARG A 40 -1.87 6.84 6.09
C ARG A 40 -2.84 7.11 4.95
N GLY A 41 -2.46 6.79 3.72
CA GLY A 41 -3.28 7.04 2.54
C GLY A 41 -3.11 5.95 1.49
N ILE A 42 -4.19 5.68 0.78
CA ILE A 42 -4.22 4.80 -0.39
C ILE A 42 -5.16 5.40 -1.43
N THR A 43 -4.75 5.34 -2.70
CA THR A 43 -5.61 5.67 -3.84
C THR A 43 -5.43 4.66 -4.96
N VAL A 44 -6.43 4.56 -5.83
CA VAL A 44 -6.42 3.65 -7.00
C VAL A 44 -6.43 4.50 -8.25
N PHE A 45 -5.49 4.25 -9.16
CA PHE A 45 -5.49 4.87 -10.48
C PHE A 45 -6.60 4.24 -11.34
N PRO A 46 -7.59 5.00 -11.84
CA PRO A 46 -8.72 4.43 -12.58
C PRO A 46 -8.32 3.68 -13.85
N ASP A 47 -7.28 4.16 -14.54
CA ASP A 47 -6.88 3.65 -15.85
C ASP A 47 -6.04 2.37 -15.75
N THR A 48 -5.13 2.31 -14.76
CA THR A 48 -4.18 1.20 -14.61
C THR A 48 -4.56 0.23 -13.50
N GLN A 49 -5.54 0.60 -12.64
CA GLN A 49 -5.92 -0.13 -11.43
C GLN A 49 -4.76 -0.35 -10.45
N GLN A 50 -3.70 0.46 -10.56
CA GLN A 50 -2.57 0.46 -9.64
C GLN A 50 -2.95 1.16 -8.33
N LEU A 51 -2.35 0.69 -7.25
CA LEU A 51 -2.57 1.19 -5.89
C LEU A 51 -1.38 2.05 -5.49
N LEU A 52 -1.61 3.34 -5.28
CA LEU A 52 -0.61 4.21 -4.68
C LEU A 52 -0.82 4.26 -3.17
N VAL A 53 0.20 3.88 -2.42
CA VAL A 53 0.20 3.86 -0.95
C VAL A 53 1.20 4.89 -0.42
N ALA A 54 0.73 5.74 0.49
CA ALA A 54 1.56 6.68 1.22
C ALA A 54 2.11 6.00 2.49
N ASP A 55 3.34 5.51 2.41
CA ASP A 55 4.05 4.77 3.45
C ASP A 55 4.78 5.74 4.40
N SER A 56 3.99 6.38 5.27
CA SER A 56 4.36 7.61 5.96
C SER A 56 5.48 7.48 6.98
N HIS A 57 5.76 6.32 7.56
CA HIS A 57 6.89 6.17 8.47
C HIS A 57 8.20 5.88 7.74
N ASN A 58 8.11 5.37 6.51
CA ASN A 58 9.27 5.12 5.65
C ASN A 58 9.51 6.30 4.68
N ASP A 59 8.81 7.42 4.86
CA ASP A 59 8.89 8.64 4.05
C ASP A 59 8.88 8.38 2.53
N ARG A 60 8.03 7.43 2.11
CA ARG A 60 7.98 6.97 0.73
C ARG A 60 6.57 6.81 0.16
N LEU A 61 6.51 6.88 -1.16
CA LEU A 61 5.34 6.56 -1.95
C LEU A 61 5.59 5.26 -2.72
N VAL A 62 4.72 4.27 -2.56
CA VAL A 62 4.88 2.93 -3.15
C VAL A 62 3.68 2.60 -4.01
N VAL A 63 3.92 2.05 -5.19
CA VAL A 63 2.89 1.55 -6.10
C VAL A 63 2.83 0.03 -6.02
N PHE A 64 1.63 -0.49 -5.79
CA PHE A 64 1.31 -1.91 -5.88
C PHE A 64 0.34 -2.16 -7.04
N ASP A 65 0.27 -3.40 -7.50
CA ASP A 65 -0.85 -3.84 -8.32
C ASP A 65 -2.08 -4.22 -7.47
N GLN A 66 -3.18 -4.53 -8.13
CA GLN A 66 -4.44 -4.99 -7.51
C GLN A 66 -4.33 -6.31 -6.71
N ASN A 67 -3.24 -7.06 -6.89
CA ASN A 67 -2.93 -8.27 -6.15
C ASN A 67 -1.99 -8.00 -4.97
N GLY A 68 -1.61 -6.74 -4.72
CA GLY A 68 -0.71 -6.35 -3.65
C GLY A 68 0.76 -6.64 -3.92
N GLN A 69 1.14 -6.87 -5.19
CA GLN A 69 2.53 -7.03 -5.59
C GLN A 69 3.16 -5.67 -5.81
N PHE A 70 4.38 -5.47 -5.29
CA PHE A 70 5.15 -4.25 -5.51
C PHE A 70 5.43 -4.03 -7.00
N GLN A 71 5.20 -2.81 -7.46
CA GLN A 71 5.43 -2.41 -8.86
C GLN A 71 6.51 -1.33 -8.95
N GLN A 72 6.45 -0.30 -8.09
CA GLN A 72 7.34 0.83 -8.20
C GLN A 72 7.48 1.59 -6.87
N LEU A 73 8.70 2.09 -6.61
CA LEU A 73 8.98 3.08 -5.57
C LEU A 73 9.03 4.47 -6.22
N ILE A 74 8.16 5.38 -5.81
CA ILE A 74 8.08 6.74 -6.40
C ILE A 74 9.05 7.69 -5.71
N THR A 75 9.24 7.57 -4.40
CA THR A 75 10.22 8.36 -3.64
C THR A 75 11.02 7.45 -2.72
N ASN A 76 12.31 7.74 -2.53
CA ASN A 76 13.17 7.02 -1.60
C ASN A 76 13.83 8.02 -0.66
N GLY A 77 13.16 8.37 0.44
CA GLY A 77 13.63 9.36 1.41
C GLY A 77 13.64 10.77 0.83
N ILE A 78 12.56 11.53 1.02
CA ILE A 78 12.68 12.99 1.00
C ILE A 78 13.26 13.37 2.35
N GLU A 79 14.58 13.38 2.47
CA GLU A 79 15.25 14.06 3.57
C GLU A 79 14.89 15.56 3.48
N TYR A 80 14.38 16.11 4.58
CA TYR A 80 14.20 17.55 4.74
C TYR A 80 15.55 18.27 4.85
#